data_AF-A0A7S3B801-F1
#
_entry.id   AF-A0A7S3B801-F1
#
_cell.length_a   1.000
_cell.length_b   1.000
_cell.length_c   1.000
_cell.angle_alpha   90.00
_cell.angle_beta   90.00
_cell.angle_gamma   90.00
#
_symmetry.space_group_name_H-M   'P 1'
#
loop_
_entity.id
_entity.type
_entity.pdbx_description
1 polymer ?
#
loop_
_entity_poly.entity_id
_entity_poly.type
_entity_poly.pdbx_seq_one_letter_code
_entity_poly.pdbx_strand_id
1 'polypeptide(L)'
;MSHEVGAELSEHNEAGEVSEEGDVSEEGEESEDREEGEDSEDSEDSEDSEDLIDGAPMVFQLECISCSQEVSSRAMRVRLIADASQCLYSTDIPSTSVREAKRKLLPTCRCLARCMHCGACEVEIGYH
;
A
#
# COMPACT_ATOMS: atom_id res chain seq x y z
N MET A 1 -19.24 -13.14 47.14
CA MET A 1 -18.43 -14.35 47.35
C MET A 1 -18.17 -14.94 45.98
N SER A 2 -16.91 -14.90 45.54
CA SER A 2 -16.29 -15.91 44.65
C SER A 2 -16.72 -15.95 43.17
N HIS A 3 -15.85 -15.95 42.15
CA HIS A 3 -14.39 -16.09 42.07
C HIS A 3 -13.83 -15.33 40.86
N GLU A 4 -12.62 -14.84 41.07
CA GLU A 4 -11.68 -14.33 40.09
C GLU A 4 -10.93 -15.53 39.50
N VAL A 5 -10.72 -15.57 38.18
CA VAL A 5 -9.71 -16.44 37.56
C VAL A 5 -8.94 -15.62 36.54
N GLY A 6 -7.74 -15.23 36.96
CA GLY A 6 -6.72 -14.65 36.10
C GLY A 6 -6.10 -15.71 35.20
N ALA A 7 -5.73 -15.29 34.00
CA ALA A 7 -4.81 -16.03 33.16
C ALA A 7 -3.66 -15.08 32.82
N GLU A 8 -2.57 -15.22 33.58
CA GLU A 8 -1.26 -14.72 33.22
C GLU A 8 -0.64 -15.70 32.24
N LEU A 9 -0.25 -15.26 31.05
CA LEU A 9 0.67 -16.00 30.20
C LEU A 9 1.74 -15.06 29.64
N SER A 10 2.94 -15.57 29.79
CA SER A 10 4.26 -14.97 29.84
C SER A 10 4.82 -14.51 28.50
N GLU A 11 5.66 -13.49 28.59
CA GLU A 11 6.59 -13.00 27.58
C GLU A 11 7.60 -14.08 27.16
N HIS A 12 8.11 -13.98 25.93
CA HIS A 12 9.49 -14.25 25.49
C HIS A 12 9.45 -14.38 23.97
N ASN A 13 10.03 -13.44 23.23
CA ASN A 13 10.66 -13.80 21.97
C ASN A 13 11.88 -12.93 21.73
N GLU A 14 12.99 -13.62 21.55
CA GLU A 14 14.35 -13.13 21.51
C GLU A 14 14.63 -12.33 20.23
N ALA A 15 15.53 -11.36 20.38
CA ALA A 15 16.08 -10.56 19.30
C ALA A 15 16.86 -11.44 18.31
N GLY A 16 16.54 -11.31 17.03
CA GLY A 16 17.36 -11.77 15.93
C GLY A 16 17.93 -10.57 15.19
N GLU A 17 19.11 -10.11 15.61
CA GLU A 17 19.96 -9.23 14.83
C GLU A 17 20.65 -10.07 13.75
N VAL A 18 20.40 -9.74 12.48
CA VAL A 18 21.22 -10.22 11.36
C VAL A 18 21.61 -9.02 10.53
N SER A 19 22.88 -8.67 10.67
CA SER A 19 23.64 -7.79 9.80
C SER A 19 23.90 -8.50 8.47
N GLU A 20 23.60 -7.85 7.36
CA GLU A 20 24.26 -8.16 6.09
C GLU A 20 24.52 -6.84 5.34
N GLU A 21 25.74 -6.37 5.53
CA GLU A 21 26.39 -5.35 4.71
C GLU A 21 26.74 -5.93 3.33
N GLY A 22 25.99 -5.50 2.33
CA GLY A 22 26.22 -5.79 0.92
C GLY A 22 26.74 -4.56 0.19
N ASP A 23 28.06 -4.50 0.03
CA ASP A 23 28.80 -3.60 -0.84
C ASP A 23 28.76 -4.16 -2.28
N VAL A 24 28.13 -3.44 -3.21
CA VAL A 24 28.36 -3.61 -4.65
C VAL A 24 28.45 -2.22 -5.28
N SER A 25 29.68 -1.91 -5.67
CA SER A 25 30.05 -0.83 -6.58
C SER A 25 29.79 -1.29 -8.01
N GLU A 26 29.11 -0.49 -8.83
CA GLU A 26 29.28 -0.59 -10.28
C GLU A 26 29.17 0.80 -10.91
N GLU A 27 30.29 1.22 -11.48
CA GLU A 27 30.47 2.47 -12.20
C GLU A 27 29.98 2.25 -13.64
N GLY A 28 29.04 3.09 -14.09
CA GLY A 28 28.40 2.99 -15.39
C GLY A 28 28.60 4.28 -16.17
N GLU A 29 29.21 4.12 -17.34
CA GLU A 29 29.96 5.11 -18.11
C GLU A 29 29.10 6.20 -18.77
N GLU A 30 29.82 7.29 -19.04
CA GLU A 30 29.42 8.55 -19.64
C GLU A 30 29.07 8.36 -21.12
N SER A 31 28.02 9.01 -21.62
CA SER A 31 27.88 9.30 -23.05
C SER A 31 27.23 10.66 -23.27
N GLU A 32 28.05 11.60 -23.74
CA GLU A 32 27.67 12.90 -24.25
C GLU A 32 27.71 12.83 -25.78
N ASP A 33 26.57 12.96 -26.45
CA ASP A 33 26.53 13.40 -27.86
C ASP A 33 25.10 13.83 -28.20
N ARG A 34 24.91 15.15 -28.23
CA ARG A 34 23.64 15.81 -28.52
C ARG A 34 23.97 17.09 -29.27
N GLU A 35 23.75 17.12 -30.58
CA GLU A 35 23.17 18.17 -31.45
C GLU A 35 22.81 17.43 -32.77
N GLU A 36 21.76 17.69 -33.53
CA GLU A 36 21.20 18.95 -34.01
C GLU A 36 19.68 18.79 -34.23
N GLY A 37 18.95 19.90 -34.09
CA GLY A 37 17.51 19.95 -34.32
C GLY A 37 17.16 20.06 -35.81
N GLU A 38 15.93 19.65 -36.13
CA GLU A 38 15.22 20.12 -37.31
C GLU A 38 13.75 20.35 -36.93
N ASP A 39 13.34 21.61 -37.06
CA ASP A 39 11.98 22.12 -36.92
C ASP A 39 11.02 21.41 -37.88
N SER A 40 9.86 21.01 -37.36
CA SER A 40 8.69 20.68 -38.17
C SER A 40 7.44 21.11 -37.42
N GLU A 41 7.03 22.34 -37.74
CA GLU A 41 5.74 22.92 -37.36
C GLU A 41 4.67 22.28 -38.26
N ASP A 42 3.92 21.31 -37.75
CA ASP A 42 2.60 20.99 -38.31
C ASP A 42 1.62 20.80 -37.16
N SER A 43 0.71 21.76 -37.08
CA SER A 43 -0.27 21.93 -36.01
C SER A 43 -1.53 21.17 -36.40
N GLU A 44 -1.60 19.90 -36.01
CA GLU A 44 -2.83 19.13 -36.12
C GLU A 44 -3.60 19.23 -34.80
N ASP A 45 -4.68 20.01 -34.86
CA ASP A 45 -5.72 20.23 -33.85
C ASP A 45 -6.24 18.87 -33.36
N SER A 46 -5.55 18.34 -32.36
CA SER A 46 -5.89 17.09 -31.71
C SER A 46 -6.92 17.43 -30.66
N GLU A 47 -8.19 17.21 -31.00
CA GLU A 47 -9.27 17.21 -30.04
C GLU A 47 -8.85 16.21 -28.94
N ASP A 48 -8.41 16.75 -27.80
CA ASP A 48 -8.01 16.04 -26.58
C ASP A 48 -9.28 15.44 -25.96
N SER A 49 -9.91 14.53 -26.70
CA SER A 49 -10.77 13.53 -26.13
C SER A 49 -9.86 12.72 -25.24
N GLU A 50 -9.97 12.98 -23.94
CA GLU A 50 -9.50 12.13 -22.86
C GLU A 50 -10.13 10.75 -23.10
N ASP A 51 -9.56 10.00 -24.04
CA ASP A 51 -9.83 8.60 -24.26
C ASP A 51 -9.42 7.97 -22.94
N LEU A 52 -10.40 7.82 -22.06
CA LEU A 52 -10.39 6.90 -20.95
C LEU A 52 -10.01 5.57 -21.59
N ILE A 53 -8.71 5.27 -21.61
CA ILE A 53 -8.14 4.08 -22.23
C ILE A 53 -8.99 2.94 -21.73
N ASP A 54 -9.82 2.39 -22.61
CA ASP A 54 -10.87 1.44 -22.28
C ASP A 54 -10.18 0.13 -21.88
N GLY A 55 -9.78 0.04 -20.61
CA GLY A 55 -8.91 -1.01 -20.09
C GLY A 55 -7.78 -0.61 -19.14
N ALA A 56 -7.48 0.69 -18.96
CA ALA A 56 -6.51 1.10 -17.94
C ALA A 56 -7.07 0.86 -16.52
N PRO A 57 -6.33 0.21 -15.62
CA PRO A 57 -6.83 -0.06 -14.28
C PRO A 57 -6.97 1.24 -13.48
N MET A 58 -8.17 1.50 -12.96
CA MET A 58 -8.44 2.68 -12.13
C MET A 58 -7.60 2.64 -10.84
N VAL A 59 -6.89 3.74 -10.59
CA VAL A 59 -6.13 4.00 -9.37
C VAL A 59 -6.91 4.98 -8.49
N PHE A 60 -6.93 4.72 -7.20
CA PHE A 60 -7.66 5.49 -6.20
C PHE A 60 -6.71 6.08 -5.16
N GLN A 61 -6.99 7.30 -4.72
CA GLN A 61 -6.47 7.86 -3.48
C GLN A 61 -7.38 7.42 -2.33
N LEU A 62 -6.79 7.01 -1.21
CA LEU A 62 -7.50 6.55 -0.02
C LEU A 62 -7.27 7.50 1.13
N GLU A 63 -8.36 7.83 1.82
CA GLU A 63 -8.36 8.64 3.04
C GLU A 63 -9.01 7.85 4.18
N CYS A 64 -8.58 8.13 5.41
CA CYS A 64 -9.22 7.59 6.60
C CYS A 64 -10.61 8.21 6.77
N ILE A 65 -11.65 7.38 6.82
CA ILE A 65 -13.04 7.86 6.99
C ILE A 65 -13.26 8.67 8.27
N SER A 66 -12.45 8.42 9.32
CA SER A 66 -12.63 9.02 10.64
C SER A 66 -11.97 10.39 10.78
N CYS A 67 -10.84 10.63 10.11
CA CYS A 67 -10.06 11.87 10.26
C CYS A 67 -9.61 12.50 8.95
N SER A 68 -9.99 11.94 7.80
CA SER A 68 -9.61 12.38 6.44
C SER A 68 -8.10 12.41 6.17
N GLN A 69 -7.27 11.81 7.03
CA GLN A 69 -5.84 11.66 6.76
C GLN A 69 -5.64 10.79 5.52
N GLU A 70 -4.83 11.24 4.57
CA GLU A 70 -4.43 10.43 3.42
C GLU A 70 -3.70 9.17 3.90
N VAL A 71 -4.26 8.02 3.54
CA VAL A 71 -3.74 6.68 3.84
C VAL A 71 -2.83 6.22 2.72
N SER A 72 -3.22 6.44 1.46
CA SER A 72 -2.41 6.11 0.29
C SER A 72 -2.80 7.00 -0.88
N SER A 73 -1.80 7.47 -1.63
CA SER A 73 -2.01 8.21 -2.88
C SER A 73 -2.32 7.30 -4.08
N ARG A 74 -2.07 5.98 -3.95
CA ARG A 74 -2.23 5.01 -5.03
C ARG A 74 -2.68 3.66 -4.51
N ALA A 75 -3.92 3.34 -4.81
CA ALA A 75 -4.55 2.08 -4.48
C ALA A 75 -5.34 1.50 -5.64
N MET A 76 -5.37 0.18 -5.75
CA MET A 76 -6.16 -0.55 -6.72
C MET A 76 -7.32 -1.23 -6.01
N ARG A 77 -8.55 -1.06 -6.52
CA ARG A 77 -9.72 -1.73 -5.95
C ARG A 77 -9.69 -3.21 -6.33
N VAL A 78 -9.83 -4.08 -5.33
CA VAL A 78 -9.93 -5.54 -5.47
C VAL A 78 -11.30 -5.98 -4.96
N ARG A 79 -11.93 -6.90 -5.69
CA ARG A 79 -13.19 -7.54 -5.29
C ARG A 79 -12.90 -8.99 -4.90
N LEU A 80 -13.25 -9.38 -3.69
CA LEU A 80 -13.15 -10.78 -3.28
C LEU A 80 -14.25 -11.58 -3.97
N ILE A 81 -13.89 -12.70 -4.61
CA ILE A 81 -14.86 -13.62 -5.21
C ILE A 81 -15.71 -14.29 -4.11
N ALA A 82 -15.09 -14.61 -2.98
CA ALA A 82 -15.75 -15.25 -1.85
C ALA A 82 -16.69 -14.30 -1.07
N ASP A 83 -16.49 -12.99 -1.19
CA ASP A 83 -17.35 -11.97 -0.55
C ASP A 83 -17.44 -10.72 -1.44
N ALA A 84 -18.46 -10.70 -2.30
CA ALA A 84 -18.69 -9.58 -3.22
C ALA A 84 -19.33 -8.36 -2.54
N SER A 85 -19.70 -8.45 -1.25
CA SER A 85 -20.30 -7.33 -0.50
C SER A 85 -19.25 -6.32 -0.05
N GLN A 86 -17.98 -6.75 0.04
CA GLN A 86 -16.86 -5.93 0.45
C GLN A 86 -16.01 -5.52 -0.75
N CYS A 87 -15.52 -4.28 -0.72
CA CYS A 87 -14.47 -3.80 -1.62
C CYS A 87 -13.18 -3.68 -0.80
N LEU A 88 -12.11 -4.31 -1.27
CA LEU A 88 -10.79 -4.14 -0.71
C LEU A 88 -9.98 -3.24 -1.62
N TYR A 89 -8.90 -2.70 -1.08
CA TYR A 89 -7.95 -1.92 -1.83
C TYR A 89 -6.55 -2.45 -1.56
N SER A 90 -5.81 -2.70 -2.63
CA SER A 90 -4.40 -3.05 -2.58
C SER A 90 -3.57 -1.80 -2.79
N THR A 91 -2.58 -1.58 -1.95
CA THR A 91 -1.61 -0.48 -2.09
C THR A 91 -0.25 -1.09 -2.34
N ASP A 92 0.46 -0.59 -3.35
CA ASP A 92 1.84 -1.01 -3.65
C ASP A 92 2.87 -0.01 -3.10
N ILE A 93 2.45 1.21 -2.77
CA ILE A 93 3.29 2.21 -2.12
C ILE A 93 3.11 2.12 -0.61
N PRO A 94 4.16 1.78 0.16
CA PRO A 94 4.10 1.80 1.62
C PRO A 94 3.85 3.22 2.13
N SER A 95 2.98 3.35 3.12
CA SER A 95 2.58 4.64 3.69
C SER A 95 2.97 4.73 5.16
N THR A 96 3.52 5.87 5.57
CA THR A 96 3.81 6.17 6.98
C THR A 96 2.55 6.58 7.75
N SER A 97 1.46 6.86 7.05
CA SER A 97 0.15 7.22 7.61
C SER A 97 -0.62 6.02 8.15
N VAL A 98 -0.07 4.82 8.08
CA VAL A 98 -0.65 3.59 8.63
C VAL A 98 0.29 2.90 9.60
N ARG A 99 -0.28 2.19 10.59
CA ARG A 99 0.48 1.39 11.55
C ARG A 99 -0.08 -0.03 11.59
N GLU A 100 0.82 -1.00 11.58
CA GLU A 100 0.45 -2.38 11.86
C GLU A 100 0.10 -2.55 13.35
N ALA A 101 -0.92 -3.35 13.62
CA ALA A 101 -1.37 -3.67 14.96
C ALA A 101 -1.40 -5.19 15.17
N LYS A 102 -2.30 -5.66 16.05
CA LYS A 102 -2.43 -7.08 16.38
C LYS A 102 -2.83 -7.91 15.16
N ARG A 103 -2.44 -9.18 15.18
CA ARG A 103 -2.87 -10.16 14.19
C ARG A 103 -4.28 -10.64 14.50
N LYS A 104 -5.09 -10.87 13.45
CA LYS A 104 -6.42 -11.48 13.54
C LYS A 104 -6.56 -12.60 12.51
N LEU A 105 -7.43 -13.56 12.82
CA LEU A 105 -7.77 -14.63 11.91
C LEU A 105 -8.91 -14.16 10.99
N LEU A 106 -8.72 -14.22 9.68
CA LEU A 106 -9.76 -13.88 8.72
C LEU A 106 -10.81 -15.00 8.65
N PRO A 107 -12.11 -14.73 8.88
CA PRO A 107 -13.13 -15.79 8.92
C PRO A 107 -13.27 -16.56 7.61
N THR A 108 -13.02 -15.89 6.48
CA THR A 108 -13.22 -16.42 5.13
C THR A 108 -12.20 -17.49 4.75
N CYS A 109 -10.92 -17.30 5.09
CA CYS A 109 -9.84 -18.21 4.69
C CYS A 109 -9.03 -18.79 5.86
N ARG A 110 -9.33 -18.41 7.10
CA ARG A 110 -8.54 -18.74 8.31
C ARG A 110 -7.08 -18.27 8.24
N CYS A 111 -6.79 -17.33 7.35
CA CYS A 111 -5.48 -16.70 7.25
C CYS A 111 -5.22 -15.80 8.46
N LEU A 112 -3.97 -15.70 8.91
CA LEU A 112 -3.57 -14.78 9.96
C LEU A 112 -3.06 -13.47 9.32
N ALA A 113 -3.85 -12.40 9.44
CA ALA A 113 -3.54 -11.09 8.87
C ALA A 113 -3.23 -10.07 9.98
N ARG A 114 -2.37 -9.09 9.71
CA ARG A 114 -2.10 -7.97 10.63
C ARG A 114 -3.15 -6.89 10.42
N CYS A 115 -3.82 -6.42 11.48
CA CYS A 115 -4.71 -5.27 11.35
C CYS A 115 -3.90 -4.01 11.03
N MET A 116 -4.44 -3.16 10.17
CA MET A 116 -3.89 -1.84 9.84
C MET A 116 -4.74 -0.76 10.50
N HIS A 117 -4.09 0.18 11.18
CA HIS A 117 -4.73 1.33 11.83
C HIS A 117 -4.25 2.62 11.18
N CYS A 118 -5.11 3.63 11.13
CA CYS A 118 -4.70 4.98 10.76
C CYS A 118 -3.69 5.50 11.78
N GLY A 119 -2.55 6.00 11.31
CA GLY A 119 -1.48 6.54 12.17
C GLY A 119 -1.87 7.82 12.91
N ALA A 120 -2.92 8.53 12.45
CA ALA A 120 -3.38 9.78 13.04
C ALA A 120 -4.49 9.60 14.09
N CYS A 121 -5.52 8.80 13.80
CA CYS A 121 -6.68 8.63 14.69
C CYS A 121 -6.81 7.23 15.31
N GLU A 122 -5.90 6.31 14.99
CA GLU A 122 -5.84 4.95 15.53
C GLU A 122 -7.10 4.10 15.28
N VAL A 123 -7.92 4.44 14.28
CA VAL A 123 -9.05 3.61 13.84
C VAL A 123 -8.56 2.52 12.89
N GLU A 124 -9.08 1.29 13.02
CA GLU A 124 -8.79 0.18 12.10
C GLU A 124 -9.34 0.50 10.69
N ILE A 125 -8.47 0.41 9.68
CA ILE A 125 -8.79 0.76 8.27
C ILE A 125 -8.62 -0.43 7.31
N GLY A 126 -8.03 -1.54 7.75
CA GLY A 126 -7.79 -2.68 6.88
C GLY A 126 -6.91 -3.76 7.51
N TYR A 127 -6.28 -4.57 6.68
CA TYR A 127 -5.33 -5.60 7.09
C TYR A 127 -4.28 -5.88 6.00
N HIS A 128 -3.14 -6.43 6.41
CA HIS A 128 -2.04 -6.92 5.58
C HIS A 128 -1.81 -8.42 5.83
#